data_AF-A0A7V9J6R1-F1
#
_entry.id   AF-A0A7V9J6R1-F1
#
_cell.length_a   1.000
_cell.length_b   1.000
_cell.length_c   1.000
_cell.angle_alpha   90.00
_cell.angle_beta   90.00
_cell.angle_gamma   90.00
#
_symmetry.space_group_name_H-M   'P 1'
#
loop_
_entity.id
_entity.type
_entity.pdbx_description
1 polymer ?
#
loop_
_entity_poly.entity_id
_entity_poly.type
_entity_poly.pdbx_seq_one_letter_code
_entity_poly.pdbx_strand_id
1 'polypeptide(L)'
;MRVGILTGGGDCPGLNAVIRAVVRKGERFHDDEFVGFLDGWKGVVEGRTVPLDVEAMRGTLPKGGTVIGTSRTNPYKIEGGVERVMATLSELSIDALVTIGGEDTLGVAHRLHEDHGASVVGVPKTIDNDLSATEVTFGFYTAVQIATDAIDRLHTTAESHDRVMVVEVMGRHAGHIATYAGI
;
A
#
# COMPACT_ATOMS: atom_id res chain seq x y z
N MET A 1 -2.47 -12.97 18.48
CA MET A 1 -3.16 -13.36 17.22
C MET A 1 -2.09 -13.63 16.17
N ARG A 2 -2.45 -14.31 15.07
CA ARG A 2 -1.60 -14.42 13.89
C ARG A 2 -2.18 -13.57 12.77
N VAL A 3 -1.45 -12.53 12.37
CA VAL A 3 -1.94 -11.48 11.47
C VAL A 3 -1.20 -11.55 10.14
N GLY A 4 -1.95 -11.61 9.04
CA GLY A 4 -1.41 -11.52 7.70
C GLY A 4 -1.28 -10.06 7.23
N ILE A 5 -0.23 -9.73 6.50
CA ILE A 5 -0.01 -8.40 5.92
C ILE A 5 0.23 -8.54 4.42
N LEU A 6 -0.43 -7.71 3.60
CA LEU A 6 -0.19 -7.66 2.16
C LEU A 6 -0.16 -6.22 1.65
N THR A 7 0.66 -5.96 0.63
CA THR A 7 0.67 -4.71 -0.14
C THR A 7 0.17 -4.94 -1.56
N GLY A 8 -0.81 -4.16 -2.00
CA GLY A 8 -1.46 -4.31 -3.31
C GLY A 8 -1.51 -3.01 -4.14
N GLY A 9 -1.60 -3.16 -5.46
CA GLY A 9 -1.62 -2.04 -6.42
C GLY A 9 -0.23 -1.47 -6.75
N GLY A 10 -0.17 -0.23 -7.24
CA GLY A 10 1.11 0.47 -7.45
C GLY A 10 1.81 0.75 -6.12
N ASP A 11 3.13 0.64 -6.06
CA ASP A 11 3.88 0.98 -4.86
C ASP A 11 3.91 2.50 -4.65
N CYS A 12 4.20 2.91 -3.42
CA CYS A 12 4.43 4.31 -3.10
C CYS A 12 5.37 4.42 -1.89
N PRO A 13 5.91 5.62 -1.64
CA PRO A 13 6.70 5.88 -0.43
C PRO A 13 5.89 5.59 0.85
N GLY A 14 6.58 5.06 1.87
CA GLY A 14 6.01 4.84 3.21
C GLY A 14 5.46 3.43 3.48
N LEU A 15 5.38 2.55 2.48
CA LEU A 15 4.85 1.19 2.66
C LEU A 15 5.61 0.36 3.70
N ASN A 16 6.94 0.37 3.63
CA ASN A 16 7.77 -0.31 4.62
C ASN A 16 7.61 0.27 6.04
N ALA A 17 7.35 1.58 6.14
CA ALA A 17 7.07 2.23 7.42
C ALA A 17 5.76 1.73 8.03
N VAL A 18 4.71 1.55 7.21
CA VAL A 18 3.42 0.99 7.63
C VAL A 18 3.59 -0.44 8.13
N ILE A 19 4.19 -1.33 7.31
CA ILE A 19 4.40 -2.74 7.68
C ILE A 19 5.18 -2.80 9.00
N ARG A 20 6.26 -2.03 9.12
CA ARG A 20 7.09 -1.98 10.31
C ARG A 20 6.31 -1.48 11.54
N ALA A 21 5.44 -0.48 11.38
CA ALA A 21 4.65 0.05 12.48
C ALA A 21 3.67 -0.99 13.02
N VAL A 22 2.98 -1.71 12.13
CA VAL A 22 2.05 -2.79 12.48
C VAL A 22 2.79 -3.92 13.20
N VAL A 23 3.84 -4.47 12.60
CA VAL A 23 4.63 -5.58 13.16
C VAL A 23 5.18 -5.21 14.52
N ARG A 24 5.84 -4.04 14.63
CA ARG A 24 6.47 -3.61 15.89
C ARG A 24 5.44 -3.36 17.00
N LYS A 25 4.23 -2.91 16.65
CA LYS A 25 3.18 -2.66 17.63
C LYS A 25 2.57 -3.97 18.13
N GLY A 26 2.22 -4.90 17.23
CA GLY A 26 1.63 -6.18 17.64
C GLY A 26 2.61 -7.05 18.41
N GLU A 27 3.81 -7.26 17.88
CA GLU A 27 4.78 -8.18 18.49
C GLU A 27 5.21 -7.70 19.89
N ARG A 28 5.48 -6.40 20.06
CA ARG A 28 6.02 -5.87 21.33
C ARG A 28 4.99 -5.60 22.43
N PHE A 29 3.71 -5.47 22.08
CA PHE A 29 2.68 -5.04 23.03
C PHE A 29 1.48 -5.98 23.13
N HIS A 30 1.33 -6.90 22.18
CA HIS A 30 0.17 -7.78 22.08
C HIS A 30 0.56 -9.26 21.86
N ASP A 31 1.86 -9.57 21.82
CA ASP A 31 2.39 -10.91 21.53
C ASP A 31 1.80 -11.49 20.24
N ASP A 32 1.55 -10.62 19.24
CA ASP A 32 1.03 -11.02 17.94
C ASP A 32 2.16 -11.54 17.03
N GLU A 33 1.84 -12.55 16.22
CA GLU A 33 2.72 -13.07 15.17
C GLU A 33 2.30 -12.52 13.81
N PHE A 34 3.27 -12.21 12.93
CA PHE A 34 2.98 -11.64 11.62
C PHE A 34 3.50 -12.47 10.46
N VAL A 35 2.68 -12.56 9.42
CA VAL A 35 3.00 -13.22 8.15
C VAL A 35 2.82 -12.22 7.02
N GLY A 36 3.88 -11.98 6.25
CA GLY A 36 3.81 -11.17 5.04
C GLY A 36 3.44 -12.03 3.83
N PHE A 37 2.40 -11.66 3.10
CA PHE A 37 2.05 -12.27 1.82
C PHE A 37 2.80 -11.59 0.67
N LEU A 38 3.51 -12.38 -0.12
CA LEU A 38 4.34 -11.86 -1.20
C LEU A 38 3.51 -11.44 -2.42
N ASP A 39 3.78 -10.26 -2.97
CA ASP A 39 3.11 -9.74 -4.16
C ASP A 39 1.60 -9.55 -3.99
N GLY A 40 1.17 -9.08 -2.82
CA GLY A 40 -0.23 -8.72 -2.56
C GLY A 40 -1.17 -9.92 -2.57
N TRP A 41 -2.37 -9.76 -3.13
CA TRP A 41 -3.38 -10.82 -3.23
C TRP A 41 -2.89 -12.06 -4.00
N LYS A 42 -1.91 -11.91 -4.89
CA LYS A 42 -1.28 -13.05 -5.57
C LYS A 42 -0.67 -14.03 -4.57
N GLY A 43 0.09 -13.52 -3.60
CA GLY A 43 0.70 -14.35 -2.56
C GLY A 43 -0.32 -15.02 -1.66
N VAL A 44 -1.45 -14.35 -1.41
CA VAL A 44 -2.55 -14.97 -0.65
C VAL A 44 -3.17 -16.13 -1.42
N VAL A 45 -3.42 -15.97 -2.72
CA VAL A 45 -3.98 -17.05 -3.56
C VAL A 45 -3.00 -18.22 -3.72
N GLU A 46 -1.70 -17.95 -3.75
CA GLU A 46 -0.64 -18.94 -3.98
C GLU A 46 -0.01 -19.48 -2.68
N GLY A 47 -0.43 -19.00 -1.51
CA GLY A 47 0.18 -19.36 -0.22
C GLY A 47 1.64 -18.90 -0.05
N ARG A 48 2.10 -17.91 -0.83
CA ARG A 48 3.49 -17.42 -0.77
C ARG A 48 3.68 -16.40 0.34
N THR A 49 4.45 -16.79 1.35
CA THR A 49 4.60 -16.00 2.58
C THR A 49 6.04 -15.87 3.05
N VAL A 50 6.29 -14.87 3.89
CA VAL A 50 7.52 -14.68 4.66
C VAL A 50 7.16 -14.33 6.11
N PRO A 51 7.94 -14.76 7.10
CA PRO A 51 7.75 -14.28 8.47
C PRO A 51 8.07 -12.78 8.54
N LEU A 52 7.28 -12.04 9.32
CA LEU A 52 7.55 -10.65 9.65
C LEU A 52 7.68 -10.54 11.17
N ASP A 53 8.84 -10.10 11.63
CA ASP A 53 9.08 -9.75 13.02
C ASP A 53 9.85 -8.42 13.10
N VAL A 54 10.06 -7.91 14.31
CA VAL A 54 10.78 -6.66 14.57
C VAL A 54 12.20 -6.69 13.99
N GLU A 55 12.82 -7.87 13.93
CA GLU A 55 14.17 -8.04 13.40
C GLU A 55 14.18 -8.01 11.86
N ALA A 56 13.27 -8.74 11.21
CA ALA A 56 13.05 -8.74 9.78
C ALA A 56 12.71 -7.34 9.25
N MET A 57 12.02 -6.53 10.07
CA MET A 57 11.68 -5.14 9.73
C MET A 57 12.78 -4.13 10.06
N ARG A 58 13.94 -4.54 10.58
CA ARG A 58 15.06 -3.63 10.88
C ARG A 58 15.62 -3.01 9.59
N GLY A 59 15.89 -1.71 9.63
CA GLY A 59 16.47 -0.99 8.48
C GLY A 59 15.53 -0.80 7.27
N THR A 60 14.26 -1.18 7.37
CA THR A 60 13.27 -1.03 6.28
C THR A 60 12.62 0.36 6.25
N LEU A 61 12.62 1.07 7.38
CA LEU A 61 11.96 2.38 7.54
C LEU A 61 12.32 3.41 6.45
N PRO A 62 13.60 3.60 6.05
CA PRO A 62 13.95 4.58 5.01
C PRO A 62 13.82 4.02 3.58
N LYS A 63 13.50 2.73 3.39
CA LYS A 63 13.46 2.12 2.06
C LYS A 63 12.14 2.47 1.35
N GLY A 64 12.26 2.92 0.09
CA GLY A 64 11.12 3.02 -0.82
C GLY A 64 10.56 1.64 -1.21
N GLY A 65 9.42 1.64 -1.91
CA GLY A 65 8.73 0.41 -2.30
C GLY A 65 8.23 -0.41 -1.11
N THR A 66 8.06 -1.72 -1.31
CA THR A 66 7.59 -2.67 -0.30
C THR A 66 8.48 -3.90 -0.23
N VAL A 67 8.89 -4.32 0.97
CA VAL A 67 9.73 -5.51 1.20
C VAL A 67 9.01 -6.83 0.89
N ILE A 68 7.68 -6.82 0.83
CA ILE A 68 6.86 -8.00 0.49
C ILE A 68 6.31 -7.96 -0.94
N GLY A 69 6.73 -6.99 -1.77
CA GLY A 69 6.27 -6.90 -3.17
C GLY A 69 4.80 -6.49 -3.31
N THR A 70 4.34 -6.30 -4.55
CA THR A 70 2.95 -5.94 -4.84
C THR A 70 2.51 -6.53 -6.18
N SER A 71 1.20 -6.71 -6.37
CA SER A 71 0.62 -7.08 -7.66
C SER A 71 -0.75 -6.42 -7.86
N ARG A 72 -1.29 -6.55 -9.08
CA ARG A 72 -2.65 -6.13 -9.45
C ARG A 72 -3.65 -7.30 -9.44
N THR A 73 -3.34 -8.37 -8.71
CA THR A 73 -4.21 -9.55 -8.64
C THR A 73 -5.48 -9.22 -7.88
N ASN A 74 -6.62 -9.62 -8.45
CA ASN A 74 -7.92 -9.60 -7.78
C ASN A 74 -8.46 -11.03 -7.70
N PRO A 75 -8.55 -11.64 -6.49
CA PRO A 75 -9.01 -13.01 -6.31
C PRO A 75 -10.42 -13.28 -6.88
N TYR A 76 -11.30 -12.29 -6.88
CA TYR A 76 -12.66 -12.41 -7.42
C TYR A 76 -12.71 -12.49 -8.95
N LYS A 77 -11.61 -12.19 -9.64
CA LYS A 77 -11.48 -12.35 -11.10
C LYS A 77 -10.83 -13.68 -11.49
N ILE A 78 -10.45 -14.50 -10.51
CA ILE A 78 -9.79 -15.79 -10.71
C ILE A 78 -10.78 -16.89 -10.36
N GLU A 79 -10.93 -17.88 -11.24
CA GLU A 79 -11.75 -19.06 -10.96
C GLU A 79 -11.19 -19.82 -9.74
N GLY A 80 -12.03 -19.99 -8.71
CA GLY A 80 -11.65 -20.57 -7.43
C GLY A 80 -10.73 -19.68 -6.58
N GLY A 81 -10.54 -18.40 -6.93
CA GLY A 81 -9.56 -17.53 -6.30
C GLY A 81 -9.89 -17.19 -4.85
N VAL A 82 -11.15 -16.94 -4.54
CA VAL A 82 -11.60 -16.58 -3.19
C VAL A 82 -11.56 -17.79 -2.27
N GLU A 83 -11.95 -18.95 -2.77
CA GLU A 83 -11.87 -20.23 -2.06
C GLU A 83 -10.42 -20.55 -1.68
N ARG A 84 -9.47 -20.32 -2.60
CA ARG A 84 -8.03 -20.46 -2.29
C ARG A 84 -7.54 -19.45 -1.27
N VAL A 85 -8.02 -18.21 -1.31
CA VAL A 85 -7.70 -17.21 -0.27
C VAL A 85 -8.18 -17.71 1.09
N MET A 86 -9.44 -18.10 1.22
CA MET A 86 -10.00 -18.58 2.50
C MET A 86 -9.30 -19.84 2.99
N ALA A 87 -8.98 -20.79 2.09
CA ALA A 87 -8.20 -21.97 2.41
C ALA A 87 -6.82 -21.59 2.95
N THR A 88 -6.10 -20.69 2.27
CA THR A 88 -4.78 -20.23 2.70
C THR A 88 -4.82 -19.55 4.08
N LEU A 89 -5.80 -18.68 4.33
CA LEU A 89 -5.96 -18.04 5.63
C LEU A 89 -6.22 -19.07 6.73
N SER A 90 -7.06 -20.07 6.46
CA SER A 90 -7.34 -21.15 7.41
C SER A 90 -6.12 -22.04 7.65
N GLU A 91 -5.43 -22.48 6.60
CA GLU A 91 -4.25 -23.36 6.68
C GLU A 91 -3.11 -22.68 7.44
N LEU A 92 -2.93 -21.39 7.23
CA LEU A 92 -1.93 -20.59 7.95
C LEU A 92 -2.44 -20.06 9.29
N SER A 93 -3.66 -20.40 9.71
CA SER A 93 -4.28 -19.93 10.96
C SER A 93 -4.21 -18.40 11.11
N ILE A 94 -4.53 -17.67 10.05
CA ILE A 94 -4.56 -16.20 10.04
C ILE A 94 -5.88 -15.72 10.65
N ASP A 95 -5.78 -15.04 11.78
CA ASP A 95 -6.93 -14.48 12.51
C ASP A 95 -7.44 -13.18 11.87
N ALA A 96 -6.54 -12.40 11.28
CA ALA A 96 -6.87 -11.12 10.65
C ALA A 96 -5.90 -10.74 9.52
N LEU A 97 -6.36 -9.92 8.59
CA LEU A 97 -5.57 -9.38 7.48
C LEU A 97 -5.44 -7.86 7.57
N VAL A 98 -4.21 -7.36 7.50
CA VAL A 98 -3.90 -5.96 7.22
C VAL A 98 -3.60 -5.81 5.74
N THR A 99 -4.50 -5.14 5.03
CA THR A 99 -4.39 -4.92 3.58
C THR A 99 -3.98 -3.49 3.30
N ILE A 100 -2.82 -3.30 2.68
CA ILE A 100 -2.24 -1.98 2.41
C ILE A 100 -2.35 -1.72 0.91
N GLY A 101 -3.23 -0.81 0.50
CA GLY A 101 -3.47 -0.62 -0.93
C GLY A 101 -4.41 0.52 -1.28
N GLY A 102 -4.68 0.64 -2.58
CA GLY A 102 -5.67 1.56 -3.14
C GLY A 102 -7.06 0.91 -3.23
N GLU A 103 -7.96 1.57 -3.97
CA GLU A 103 -9.37 1.18 -4.13
C GLU A 103 -9.55 -0.31 -4.44
N ASP A 104 -8.85 -0.85 -5.45
CA ASP A 104 -8.95 -2.26 -5.82
C ASP A 104 -8.58 -3.21 -4.67
N THR A 105 -7.50 -2.90 -3.94
CA THR A 105 -6.99 -3.78 -2.87
C THR A 105 -7.93 -3.78 -1.67
N LEU A 106 -8.38 -2.58 -1.28
CA LEU A 106 -9.28 -2.39 -0.16
C LEU A 106 -10.70 -2.87 -0.48
N GLY A 107 -11.14 -2.73 -1.73
CA GLY A 107 -12.41 -3.24 -2.22
C GLY A 107 -12.48 -4.77 -2.15
N VAL A 108 -11.39 -5.47 -2.49
CA VAL A 108 -11.31 -6.93 -2.29
C VAL A 108 -11.38 -7.27 -0.80
N ALA A 109 -10.66 -6.55 0.06
CA ALA A 109 -10.66 -6.80 1.50
C ALA A 109 -12.07 -6.61 2.11
N HIS A 110 -12.74 -5.51 1.76
CA HIS A 110 -14.09 -5.22 2.19
C HIS A 110 -15.07 -6.30 1.72
N ARG A 111 -14.99 -6.70 0.46
CA ARG A 111 -15.86 -7.76 -0.07
C ARG A 111 -15.60 -9.11 0.60
N LEU A 112 -14.35 -9.44 0.92
CA LEU A 112 -14.00 -10.67 1.64
C LEU A 112 -14.61 -10.68 3.06
N HIS A 113 -14.69 -9.50 3.71
CA HIS A 113 -15.38 -9.34 4.98
C HIS A 113 -16.89 -9.56 4.84
N GLU A 114 -17.54 -8.90 3.88
CA GLU A 114 -18.98 -9.02 3.66
C GLU A 114 -19.40 -10.45 3.28
N ASP A 115 -18.69 -11.07 2.34
CA ASP A 115 -19.07 -12.36 1.77
C ASP A 115 -18.70 -13.54 2.71
N HIS A 116 -17.62 -13.43 3.49
CA HIS A 116 -17.04 -14.55 4.23
C HIS A 116 -16.70 -14.26 5.70
N GLY A 117 -16.99 -13.06 6.21
CA GLY A 117 -16.72 -12.69 7.59
C GLY A 117 -15.23 -12.56 7.94
N ALA A 118 -14.35 -12.42 6.95
CA ALA A 118 -12.92 -12.28 7.19
C ALA A 118 -12.62 -11.02 8.01
N SER A 119 -11.83 -11.14 9.08
CA SER A 119 -11.36 -9.99 9.86
C SER A 119 -10.31 -9.22 9.05
N VAL A 120 -10.64 -8.01 8.60
CA VAL A 120 -9.76 -7.19 7.77
C VAL A 120 -9.60 -5.78 8.32
N VAL A 121 -8.41 -5.22 8.14
CA VAL A 121 -8.11 -3.81 8.36
C VAL A 121 -7.48 -3.26 7.07
N GLY A 122 -8.11 -2.23 6.51
CA GLY A 122 -7.61 -1.53 5.33
C GLY A 122 -6.69 -0.37 5.71
N VAL A 123 -5.52 -0.27 5.08
CA VAL A 123 -4.60 0.86 5.21
C VAL A 123 -4.54 1.62 3.89
N PRO A 124 -4.95 2.91 3.86
CA PRO A 124 -5.12 3.67 2.63
C PRO A 124 -3.77 4.09 2.04
N LYS A 125 -3.39 3.40 0.94
CA LYS A 125 -2.14 3.62 0.23
C LYS A 125 -2.42 4.04 -1.20
N THR A 126 -1.96 5.23 -1.58
CA THR A 126 -1.91 5.72 -2.97
C THR A 126 -1.21 7.08 -2.98
N ILE A 127 -0.52 7.42 -4.07
CA ILE A 127 -0.03 8.78 -4.27
C ILE A 127 -1.15 9.73 -4.72
N ASP A 128 -2.24 9.19 -5.27
CA ASP A 128 -3.29 9.97 -5.92
C ASP A 128 -4.19 10.71 -4.90
N ASN A 129 -4.13 10.32 -3.62
CA ASN A 129 -4.97 10.82 -2.53
C ASN A 129 -6.48 10.74 -2.82
N ASP A 130 -6.90 9.67 -3.50
CA ASP A 130 -8.24 9.49 -4.06
C ASP A 130 -9.09 8.45 -3.30
N LEU A 131 -8.74 8.15 -2.04
CA LEU A 131 -9.49 7.22 -1.21
C LEU A 131 -10.46 7.96 -0.28
N SER A 132 -11.69 7.46 -0.21
CA SER A 132 -12.70 7.99 0.71
C SER A 132 -12.32 7.75 2.17
N ALA A 133 -12.91 8.55 3.06
CA ALA A 133 -12.78 8.43 4.53
C ALA A 133 -11.36 8.67 5.10
N THR A 134 -10.44 9.22 4.32
CA THR A 134 -9.17 9.79 4.80
C THR A 134 -8.88 11.10 4.08
N GLU A 135 -8.29 12.07 4.78
CA GLU A 135 -7.83 13.33 4.16
C GLU A 135 -6.50 13.14 3.42
N VAL A 136 -5.68 12.20 3.90
CA VAL A 136 -4.33 11.94 3.39
C VAL A 136 -4.08 10.44 3.29
N THR A 137 -3.53 10.00 2.17
CA THR A 137 -3.09 8.62 1.92
C THR A 137 -1.58 8.49 2.06
N PHE A 138 -1.11 7.29 2.43
CA PHE A 138 0.32 7.01 2.44
C PHE A 138 0.90 7.16 1.03
N GLY A 139 1.98 7.93 0.92
CA GLY A 139 2.68 8.24 -0.33
C GLY A 139 2.38 9.63 -0.91
N PHE A 140 1.24 10.25 -0.56
CA PHE A 140 0.80 11.52 -1.15
C PHE A 140 1.81 12.65 -0.97
N TYR A 141 2.19 12.98 0.27
CA TYR A 141 3.11 14.11 0.52
C TYR A 141 4.49 13.92 -0.08
N THR A 142 4.98 12.68 -0.15
CA THR A 142 6.26 12.42 -0.84
C THR A 142 6.13 12.67 -2.35
N ALA A 143 5.01 12.31 -2.97
CA ALA A 143 4.76 12.61 -4.37
C ALA A 143 4.64 14.13 -4.63
N VAL A 144 3.93 14.85 -3.77
CA VAL A 144 3.82 16.33 -3.82
C VAL A 144 5.19 16.98 -3.69
N GLN A 145 6.00 16.56 -2.72
CA GLN A 145 7.34 17.12 -2.54
C GLN A 145 8.22 16.88 -3.78
N ILE A 146 8.20 15.67 -4.36
CA ILE A 146 8.96 15.37 -5.58
C ILE A 146 8.50 16.23 -6.75
N ALA A 147 7.19 16.44 -6.91
CA ALA A 147 6.65 17.30 -7.97
C ALA A 147 7.06 18.77 -7.77
N THR A 148 7.00 19.26 -6.53
CA THR A 148 7.40 20.62 -6.16
C THR A 148 8.89 20.85 -6.45
N ASP A 149 9.75 19.93 -5.98
CA ASP A 149 11.20 19.99 -6.23
C ASP A 149 11.53 20.01 -7.73
N ALA A 150 10.75 19.30 -8.56
CA ALA A 150 10.92 19.28 -10.01
C ALA A 150 10.50 20.62 -10.65
N ILE A 151 9.39 21.20 -10.21
CA ILE A 151 8.89 22.50 -10.67
C ILE A 151 9.90 23.60 -10.31
N ASP A 152 10.40 23.63 -9.07
CA ASP A 152 11.38 24.63 -8.61
C ASP A 152 12.66 24.61 -9.45
N ARG A 153 13.14 23.42 -9.84
CA ARG A 153 14.31 23.29 -10.70
C ARG A 153 14.09 23.87 -12.10
N LEU A 154 12.85 23.87 -12.59
CA LEU A 154 12.50 24.42 -13.90
C LEU A 154 12.39 25.95 -13.88
N HIS A 155 12.05 26.57 -12.75
CA HIS A 155 11.89 28.03 -12.66
C HIS A 155 13.12 28.79 -13.15
N THR A 156 14.31 28.37 -12.71
CA THR A 156 15.56 29.06 -13.07
C THR A 156 15.81 29.15 -14.58
N THR A 157 15.52 28.08 -15.32
CA THR A 157 15.69 28.05 -16.78
C THR A 157 14.51 28.68 -17.53
N ALA A 158 13.31 28.65 -16.95
CA ALA A 158 12.14 29.33 -17.48
C ALA A 158 12.33 30.86 -17.47
N GLU A 159 12.76 31.42 -16.34
CA GLU A 159 13.02 32.85 -16.15
C GLU A 159 14.19 33.36 -17.01
N SER A 160 15.25 32.56 -17.15
CA SER A 160 16.45 32.97 -17.91
C SER A 160 16.23 33.06 -19.43
N HIS A 161 15.19 32.41 -19.95
CA HIS A 161 14.94 32.27 -21.39
C HIS A 161 13.54 32.71 -21.83
N ASP A 162 12.78 33.36 -20.94
CA ASP A 162 11.39 33.77 -21.19
C ASP A 162 10.52 32.62 -21.72
N ARG A 163 10.59 31.45 -21.05
CA ARG A 163 9.92 30.22 -21.49
C ARG A 163 8.69 29.88 -20.66
N VAL A 164 7.67 29.37 -21.34
CA VAL A 164 6.56 28.65 -20.70
C VAL A 164 6.95 27.18 -20.55
N MET A 165 6.75 26.63 -19.36
CA MET A 165 6.95 25.22 -19.06
C MET A 165 5.61 24.52 -18.88
N VAL A 166 5.50 23.30 -19.39
CA VAL A 166 4.38 22.40 -19.12
C VAL A 166 4.93 21.19 -18.38
N VAL A 167 4.40 20.93 -17.18
CA VAL A 167 4.84 19.83 -16.31
C VAL A 167 3.67 18.86 -16.12
N GLU A 168 3.86 17.61 -16.55
CA GLU A 168 2.90 16.53 -16.29
C GLU A 168 3.23 15.87 -14.95
N VAL A 169 2.23 15.71 -14.10
CA VAL A 169 2.33 15.00 -12.82
C VAL A 169 1.31 13.86 -12.76
N MET A 170 1.58 12.87 -11.90
CA MET A 170 0.63 11.78 -11.63
C MET A 170 -0.59 12.27 -10.83
N GLY A 171 -1.56 11.38 -10.56
CA GLY A 171 -2.82 11.72 -9.89
C GLY A 171 -4.02 10.94 -10.41
N ARG A 172 -3.85 10.19 -11.51
CA ARG A 172 -4.88 9.37 -12.14
C ARG A 172 -6.13 10.20 -12.51
N HIS A 173 -7.20 10.10 -11.74
CA HIS A 173 -8.45 10.84 -11.95
C HIS A 173 -8.62 11.99 -10.94
N ALA A 174 -7.66 12.18 -10.04
CA ALA A 174 -7.64 13.19 -9.00
C ALA A 174 -6.57 14.27 -9.27
N GLY A 175 -6.93 15.53 -9.05
CA GLY A 175 -6.05 16.68 -9.27
C GLY A 175 -5.18 17.07 -8.08
N HIS A 176 -5.11 16.24 -7.03
CA HIS A 176 -4.51 16.63 -5.75
C HIS A 176 -3.01 16.93 -5.86
N ILE A 177 -2.23 16.08 -6.53
CA ILE A 177 -0.78 16.33 -6.71
C ILE A 177 -0.55 17.62 -7.51
N ALA A 178 -1.26 17.78 -8.63
CA ALA A 178 -1.15 18.97 -9.48
C ALA A 178 -1.52 20.26 -8.74
N THR A 179 -2.57 20.21 -7.93
CA THR A 179 -3.02 21.37 -7.15
C THR A 179 -2.03 21.72 -6.04
N TYR A 180 -1.57 20.73 -5.26
CA TYR A 180 -0.67 20.97 -4.13
C TYR A 180 0.75 21.35 -4.56
N ALA A 181 1.27 20.76 -5.64
CA ALA A 181 2.62 21.07 -6.11
C ALA A 181 2.70 22.36 -6.93
N GLY A 182 1.56 22.83 -7.48
CA GLY A 182 1.49 24.03 -8.29
C GLY A 182 1.18 25.33 -7.53
N ILE A 183 0.80 25.24 -6.24
CA ILE A 183 0.52 26.36 -5.34
C ILE A 183 1.71 26.58 -4.41
#